data_AF-A0A1D2AJB0-F1
#
_entry.id   AF-A0A1D2AJB0-F1
#
_cell.length_a   1.000
_cell.length_b   1.000
_cell.length_c   1.000
_cell.angle_alpha   90.00
_cell.angle_beta   90.00
_cell.angle_gamma   90.00
#
_symmetry.space_group_name_H-M   'P 1'
#
loop_
_entity.id
_entity.type
_entity.pdbx_description
1 polymer ?
#
loop_
_entity_poly.entity_id
_entity_poly.type
_entity_poly.pdbx_seq_one_letter_code
_entity_poly.pdbx_strand_id
1 'polypeptide(L)'
;FLSQPQYLNAIQTMCPHILRYLTCAVITNKQKRGAMRDLVKVIQQESYAYHDPITEFVECLFVNFDFDGAQQKLRECEVVLSNDFFLVACLEDFMENARLFIFETFCRIHQCISIGMLAEKINMEPEEAEKWIVNLIRNARLDAKIDSKLGHVVMGTQAVSPYQQLIDKTQQLLMRTQLQTSNVEQKLAANNPDRLSHWGAQNF
;
A
#
# COMPACT_ATOMS: atom_id res chain seq x y z
N PHE A 1 12.02 -5.11 12.81
CA PHE A 1 10.84 -5.56 13.58
C PHE A 1 10.05 -6.61 12.81
N LEU A 2 9.21 -6.26 11.81
CA LEU A 2 8.54 -7.29 10.98
C LEU A 2 9.51 -8.15 10.15
N SER A 3 10.70 -7.64 9.84
CA SER A 3 11.73 -8.33 9.06
C SER A 3 12.61 -9.30 9.86
N GLN A 4 12.43 -9.39 11.18
CA GLN A 4 13.21 -10.28 12.05
C GLN A 4 12.29 -11.37 12.62
N PRO A 5 12.39 -12.62 12.14
CA PRO A 5 11.44 -13.69 12.45
C PRO A 5 11.47 -14.10 13.94
N GLN A 6 12.59 -13.90 14.62
CA GLN A 6 12.75 -14.27 16.04
C GLN A 6 11.80 -13.47 16.95
N TYR A 7 11.67 -12.16 16.72
CA TYR A 7 10.78 -11.31 17.50
C TYR A 7 9.31 -11.55 17.13
N LEU A 8 9.02 -11.86 15.87
CA LEU A 8 7.67 -12.19 15.44
C LEU A 8 7.18 -13.49 16.10
N ASN A 9 8.00 -14.54 16.12
CA ASN A 9 7.65 -15.81 16.77
C ASN A 9 7.41 -15.64 18.29
N ALA A 10 8.18 -14.78 18.96
CA ALA A 10 7.98 -14.47 20.37
C ALA A 10 6.64 -13.76 20.63
N ILE A 11 6.23 -12.86 19.73
CA ILE A 11 4.94 -12.18 19.81
C ILE A 11 3.78 -13.17 19.65
N GLN A 12 3.88 -14.07 18.66
CA GLN A 12 2.86 -15.08 18.38
C GLN A 12 2.71 -16.13 19.50
N THR A 13 3.76 -16.38 20.27
CA THR A 13 3.73 -17.44 21.30
C THR A 13 3.52 -16.95 22.72
N MET A 14 3.97 -15.73 23.07
CA MET A 14 4.03 -15.29 24.47
C MET A 14 3.23 -14.00 24.75
N CYS A 15 3.08 -13.08 23.79
CA CYS A 15 2.58 -11.72 24.07
C CYS A 15 1.74 -11.14 22.92
N PRO A 16 0.45 -11.49 22.81
CA PRO A 16 -0.41 -11.00 21.73
C PRO A 16 -0.78 -9.51 21.88
N HIS A 17 -0.77 -8.96 23.10
CA HIS A 17 -1.12 -7.56 23.38
C HIS A 17 -0.18 -6.55 22.70
N ILE A 18 1.03 -6.95 22.32
CA ILE A 18 1.97 -6.05 21.66
C ILE A 18 1.54 -5.72 20.22
N LEU A 19 0.67 -6.54 19.63
CA LEU A 19 0.09 -6.30 18.31
C LEU A 19 -0.68 -4.98 18.25
N ARG A 20 -1.29 -4.55 19.36
CA ARG A 20 -1.96 -3.26 19.46
C ARG A 20 -1.00 -2.10 19.16
N TYR A 21 0.14 -2.06 19.85
CA TYR A 21 1.16 -1.03 19.66
C TYR A 21 1.85 -1.12 18.30
N LEU A 22 2.08 -2.35 17.82
CA LEU A 22 2.64 -2.57 16.49
C LEU A 22 1.71 -2.00 15.40
N THR A 23 0.41 -2.26 15.52
CA THR A 23 -0.61 -1.77 14.58
C THR A 23 -0.67 -0.25 14.56
N CYS A 24 -0.68 0.38 15.74
CA CYS A 24 -0.62 1.84 15.85
C CYS A 24 0.65 2.40 15.19
N ALA A 25 1.82 1.83 15.49
CA ALA A 25 3.10 2.30 14.95
C ALA A 25 3.19 2.16 13.42
N VAL A 26 2.58 1.13 12.83
CA VAL A 26 2.56 0.95 11.37
C VAL A 26 1.57 1.94 10.73
N ILE A 27 0.39 2.17 11.32
CA ILE A 27 -0.59 3.13 10.81
C ILE A 27 -0.06 4.57 10.84
N THR A 28 0.61 4.97 11.93
CA THR A 28 1.22 6.31 12.04
C THR A 28 2.37 6.50 11.04
N ASN A 29 3.07 5.42 10.64
CA ASN A 29 4.23 5.53 9.77
C ASN A 29 3.90 5.40 8.28
N LYS A 30 3.77 6.56 7.62
CA LYS A 30 3.50 6.70 6.17
C LYS A 30 4.54 6.03 5.25
N GLN A 31 5.79 5.82 5.71
CA GLN A 31 6.89 5.26 4.88
C GLN A 31 6.89 3.72 4.81
N LYS A 32 6.17 3.03 5.71
CA LYS A 32 6.15 1.56 5.79
C LYS A 32 4.87 0.92 5.23
N ARG A 33 4.27 1.50 4.19
CA ARG A 33 3.08 0.94 3.53
C ARG A 33 3.24 -0.52 3.07
N GLY A 34 4.45 -0.94 2.70
CA GLY A 34 4.73 -2.34 2.34
C GLY A 34 4.57 -3.32 3.51
N ALA A 35 4.74 -2.85 4.75
CA ALA A 35 4.61 -3.66 5.95
C ALA A 35 3.14 -3.89 6.38
N MET A 36 2.19 -3.11 5.85
CA MET A 36 0.76 -3.27 6.13
C MET A 36 0.25 -4.64 5.69
N ARG A 37 0.65 -5.11 4.50
CA ARG A 37 0.21 -6.42 3.99
C ARG A 37 0.66 -7.56 4.88
N ASP A 38 1.89 -7.48 5.39
CA ASP A 38 2.44 -8.52 6.25
C ASP A 38 1.84 -8.42 7.66
N LEU A 39 1.56 -7.21 8.15
CA LEU A 39 0.82 -6.99 9.41
C LEU A 39 -0.58 -7.58 9.36
N VAL A 40 -1.34 -7.36 8.28
CA VAL A 40 -2.69 -7.93 8.12
C VAL A 40 -2.67 -9.47 8.20
N LYS A 41 -1.66 -10.11 7.60
CA LYS A 41 -1.49 -11.56 7.70
C LYS A 41 -1.22 -12.03 9.13
N VAL A 42 -0.38 -11.32 9.86
CA VAL A 42 -0.08 -11.64 11.27
C VAL A 42 -1.31 -11.44 12.15
N ILE A 43 -2.05 -10.35 11.96
CA ILE A 43 -3.30 -10.10 12.70
C ILE A 43 -4.33 -11.20 12.41
N GLN A 44 -4.49 -11.60 11.16
CA GLN A 44 -5.42 -12.67 10.81
C GLN A 44 -5.03 -14.01 11.44
N GLN A 45 -3.73 -14.32 11.51
CA GLN A 45 -3.22 -15.51 12.17
C GLN A 45 -3.47 -15.47 13.68
N GLU A 46 -3.26 -14.33 14.33
CA GLU A 46 -3.37 -14.17 15.79
C GLU A 46 -4.77 -13.79 16.28
N SER A 47 -5.73 -13.62 15.36
CA SER A 47 -7.11 -13.24 15.66
C SER A 47 -7.77 -14.17 16.69
N TYR A 48 -7.45 -15.47 16.70
CA TYR A 48 -8.01 -16.43 17.65
C TYR A 48 -7.62 -16.18 19.11
N ALA A 49 -6.48 -15.52 19.36
CA ALA A 49 -5.91 -15.39 20.69
C ALA A 49 -6.22 -14.03 21.35
N TYR A 50 -6.37 -12.97 20.55
CA TYR A 50 -6.53 -11.62 21.08
C TYR A 50 -7.41 -10.77 20.17
N HIS A 51 -8.36 -10.06 20.79
CA HIS A 51 -9.24 -9.12 20.12
C HIS A 51 -9.11 -7.75 20.80
N ASP A 52 -8.79 -6.74 20.01
CA ASP A 52 -8.74 -5.34 20.41
C ASP A 52 -9.45 -4.48 19.35
N PRO A 53 -10.11 -3.38 19.72
CA PRO A 53 -10.76 -2.51 18.75
C PRO A 53 -9.81 -2.01 17.64
N ILE A 54 -8.52 -1.84 17.94
CA ILE A 54 -7.51 -1.40 16.97
C ILE A 54 -7.15 -2.50 15.97
N THR A 55 -7.01 -3.74 16.44
CA THR A 55 -6.73 -4.89 15.55
C THR A 55 -7.97 -5.23 14.72
N GLU A 56 -9.15 -5.15 15.33
CA GLU A 56 -10.44 -5.38 14.68
C GLU A 56 -10.73 -4.32 13.61
N PHE A 57 -10.36 -3.05 13.84
CA PHE A 57 -10.44 -2.01 12.82
C PHE A 57 -9.67 -2.37 11.54
N VAL A 58 -8.44 -2.90 11.68
CA VAL A 58 -7.62 -3.32 10.54
C VAL A 58 -8.22 -4.53 9.84
N GLU A 59 -8.80 -5.47 10.60
CA GLU A 59 -9.50 -6.63 10.06
C GLU A 59 -10.75 -6.23 9.28
N CYS A 60 -11.59 -5.35 9.83
CA CYS A 60 -12.75 -4.78 9.14
C CYS A 60 -12.35 -4.09 7.83
N LEU A 61 -11.26 -3.32 7.83
CA LEU A 61 -10.85 -2.54 6.67
C LEU A 61 -10.20 -3.38 5.56
N PHE A 62 -9.30 -4.32 5.90
CA PHE A 62 -8.49 -5.04 4.91
C PHE A 62 -8.94 -6.47 4.63
N VAL A 63 -9.75 -7.09 5.52
CA VAL A 63 -10.25 -8.46 5.35
C VAL A 63 -11.72 -8.44 4.96
N ASN A 64 -12.57 -7.81 5.78
CA ASN A 64 -14.03 -7.86 5.61
C ASN A 64 -14.57 -6.76 4.69
N PHE A 65 -13.80 -5.68 4.47
CA PHE A 65 -14.23 -4.47 3.75
C PHE A 65 -15.55 -3.87 4.29
N ASP A 66 -15.78 -4.01 5.60
CA ASP A 66 -16.94 -3.42 6.27
C ASP A 66 -16.59 -2.01 6.77
N PHE A 67 -17.05 -1.01 6.03
CA PHE A 67 -16.80 0.40 6.34
C PHE A 67 -17.66 0.93 7.48
N ASP A 68 -18.85 0.38 7.70
CA ASP A 68 -19.75 0.84 8.76
C ASP A 68 -19.26 0.31 10.11
N GLY A 69 -18.85 -0.97 10.14
CA GLY A 69 -18.14 -1.56 11.28
C GLY A 69 -16.83 -0.84 11.58
N ALA A 70 -16.03 -0.53 10.55
CA ALA A 70 -14.77 0.19 10.72
C ALA A 70 -14.97 1.59 11.34
N GLN A 71 -16.04 2.30 10.99
CA GLN A 71 -16.36 3.62 11.58
C GLN A 71 -16.75 3.51 13.06
N GLN A 72 -17.54 2.50 13.43
CA GLN A 72 -17.86 2.25 14.82
C GLN A 72 -16.60 1.91 15.62
N LYS A 73 -15.76 1.03 15.09
CA LYS A 73 -14.48 0.64 15.71
C LYS A 73 -13.51 1.81 15.82
N LEU A 74 -13.51 2.74 14.87
CA LEU A 74 -12.68 3.96 14.94
C LEU A 74 -13.05 4.87 16.12
N ARG A 75 -14.35 4.98 16.45
CA ARG A 75 -14.81 5.70 17.67
C ARG A 75 -14.42 4.97 18.94
N GLU A 76 -14.53 3.65 18.95
CA GLU A 76 -14.06 2.83 20.08
C GLU A 76 -12.53 2.99 20.25
N CYS A 77 -11.76 2.95 19.16
CA CYS A 77 -10.31 3.15 19.16
C CYS A 77 -9.90 4.48 19.79
N GLU A 78 -10.61 5.57 19.52
CA GLU A 78 -10.34 6.89 20.10
C GLU A 78 -10.39 6.84 21.64
N VAL A 79 -11.41 6.19 22.20
CA VAL A 79 -11.54 6.00 23.65
C VAL A 79 -10.41 5.12 24.18
N VAL A 80 -10.09 4.00 23.54
CA VAL A 80 -9.03 3.09 24.02
C VAL A 80 -7.64 3.75 23.90
N LEU A 81 -7.39 4.56 22.86
CA LEU A 81 -6.14 5.30 22.65
C LEU A 81 -5.97 6.44 23.67
N SER A 82 -7.05 7.15 24.00
CA SER A 82 -7.02 8.24 24.99
C SER A 82 -6.68 7.75 26.41
N ASN A 83 -7.02 6.50 26.72
CA ASN A 83 -6.75 5.88 28.02
C ASN A 83 -5.36 5.23 28.11
N ASP A 84 -4.59 5.21 27.02
CA ASP A 84 -3.34 4.46 26.93
C ASP A 84 -2.11 5.36 27.11
N PHE A 85 -1.30 5.11 28.14
CA PHE A 85 -0.17 5.97 28.54
C PHE A 85 0.83 6.26 27.41
N PHE A 86 1.13 5.30 26.54
CA PHE A 86 2.13 5.46 25.47
C PHE A 86 1.57 6.02 24.16
N LEU A 87 0.26 5.90 23.92
CA LEU A 87 -0.36 6.20 22.63
C LEU A 87 -1.08 7.56 22.60
N VAL A 88 -1.22 8.24 23.75
CA VAL A 88 -1.85 9.58 23.82
C VAL A 88 -1.23 10.56 22.83
N ALA A 89 0.10 10.59 22.71
CA ALA A 89 0.80 11.52 21.82
C ALA A 89 0.59 11.23 20.32
N CYS A 90 0.19 10.00 19.98
CA CYS A 90 -0.01 9.55 18.60
C CYS A 90 -1.50 9.50 18.21
N LEU A 91 -2.42 9.93 19.06
CA LEU A 91 -3.86 9.79 18.85
C LEU A 91 -4.32 10.56 17.60
N GLU A 92 -3.99 11.85 17.51
CA GLU A 92 -4.39 12.70 16.38
C GLU A 92 -3.82 12.17 15.05
N ASP A 93 -2.53 11.84 15.04
CA ASP A 93 -1.86 11.26 13.88
C ASP A 93 -2.50 9.92 13.48
N PHE A 94 -2.83 9.06 14.45
CA PHE A 94 -3.48 7.79 14.17
C PHE A 94 -4.86 7.99 13.55
N MET A 95 -5.67 8.91 14.08
CA MET A 95 -7.02 9.19 13.59
C MET A 95 -6.99 9.75 12.17
N GLU A 96 -6.11 10.71 11.88
CA GLU A 96 -5.96 11.24 10.52
C GLU A 96 -5.49 10.14 9.55
N ASN A 97 -4.47 9.35 9.93
CA ASN A 97 -4.00 8.26 9.09
C ASN A 97 -5.05 7.15 8.88
N ALA A 98 -5.84 6.82 9.89
CA ALA A 98 -6.93 5.85 9.78
C ALA A 98 -8.01 6.34 8.80
N ARG A 99 -8.40 7.62 8.87
CA ARG A 99 -9.32 8.23 7.90
C ARG A 99 -8.75 8.19 6.48
N LEU A 100 -7.46 8.47 6.31
CA LEU A 100 -6.76 8.35 5.04
C LEU A 100 -6.82 6.92 4.47
N PHE A 101 -6.61 5.90 5.31
CA PHE A 101 -6.67 4.50 4.89
C PHE A 101 -8.08 4.06 4.49
N ILE A 102 -9.11 4.46 5.25
CA ILE A 102 -10.51 4.22 4.90
C ILE A 102 -10.80 4.82 3.52
N PHE A 103 -10.42 6.09 3.31
CA PHE A 103 -10.64 6.77 2.04
C PHE A 103 -9.87 6.15 0.87
N GLU A 104 -8.59 5.82 1.05
CA GLU A 104 -7.77 5.20 0.01
C GLU A 104 -8.33 3.84 -0.42
N THR A 105 -8.79 3.05 0.55
CA THR A 105 -9.43 1.76 0.30
C THR A 105 -10.77 1.95 -0.42
N PHE A 106 -11.57 2.93 0.02
CA PHE A 106 -12.86 3.24 -0.58
C PHE A 106 -12.74 3.72 -2.04
N CYS A 107 -11.76 4.59 -2.32
CA CYS A 107 -11.46 5.10 -3.65
C CYS A 107 -10.85 4.06 -4.59
N ARG A 108 -10.20 3.02 -4.06
CA ARG A 108 -9.70 1.92 -4.86
C ARG A 108 -10.82 1.00 -5.35
N ILE A 109 -11.90 0.88 -4.59
CA ILE A 109 -13.03 -0.02 -4.88
C ILE A 109 -14.10 0.69 -5.71
N HIS A 110 -14.41 1.95 -5.39
CA HIS A 110 -15.50 2.71 -6.01
C HIS A 110 -15.01 3.73 -7.03
N GLN A 111 -15.59 3.68 -8.23
CA GLN A 111 -15.27 4.64 -9.30
C GLN A 111 -15.99 5.99 -9.11
N CYS A 112 -17.21 5.98 -8.56
CA CYS A 112 -18.01 7.18 -8.30
C CYS A 112 -18.38 7.22 -6.83
N ILE A 113 -18.01 8.31 -6.15
CA ILE A 113 -18.19 8.46 -4.71
C ILE A 113 -19.00 9.73 -4.44
N SER A 114 -20.06 9.63 -3.63
CA SER A 114 -20.78 10.80 -3.14
C SER A 114 -20.02 11.41 -1.95
N ILE A 115 -19.78 12.72 -2.00
CA ILE A 115 -19.13 13.48 -0.92
C ILE A 115 -19.96 13.39 0.36
N GLY A 116 -21.29 13.38 0.25
CA GLY A 116 -22.20 13.25 1.40
C GLY A 116 -22.02 11.94 2.16
N MET A 117 -21.96 10.81 1.45
CA MET A 117 -21.73 9.50 2.07
C MET A 117 -20.34 9.40 2.70
N LEU A 118 -19.35 10.07 2.11
CA LEU A 118 -18.00 10.09 2.66
C LEU A 118 -17.91 10.95 3.94
N ALA A 119 -18.57 12.11 3.94
CA ALA A 119 -18.64 13.00 5.09
C ALA A 119 -19.28 12.29 6.30
N GLU A 120 -20.36 11.55 6.06
CA GLU A 120 -21.00 10.71 7.09
C GLU A 120 -20.06 9.61 7.61
N LYS A 121 -19.30 8.94 6.73
CA LYS A 121 -18.37 7.88 7.13
C LYS A 121 -17.14 8.39 7.90
N ILE A 122 -16.70 9.62 7.63
CA ILE A 122 -15.51 10.22 8.26
C ILE A 122 -15.87 11.08 9.49
N ASN A 123 -17.18 11.21 9.82
CA ASN A 123 -17.70 12.09 10.87
C ASN A 123 -17.21 13.55 10.70
N MET A 124 -17.22 14.06 9.47
CA MET A 124 -16.84 15.45 9.17
C MET A 124 -17.98 16.15 8.44
N GLU A 125 -18.05 17.47 8.55
CA GLU A 125 -19.00 18.23 7.74
C GLU A 125 -18.68 18.11 6.24
N PRO A 126 -19.69 18.14 5.36
CA PRO A 126 -19.47 17.93 3.92
C PRO A 126 -18.53 18.97 3.29
N GLU A 127 -18.53 20.21 3.80
CA GLU A 127 -17.63 21.27 3.32
C GLU A 127 -16.17 21.04 3.75
N GLU A 128 -15.97 20.56 4.98
CA GLU A 128 -14.65 20.22 5.49
C GLU A 128 -14.11 18.95 4.82
N ALA A 129 -14.99 17.97 4.59
CA ALA A 129 -14.68 16.77 3.84
C ALA A 129 -14.23 17.10 2.40
N GLU A 130 -14.88 18.03 1.70
CA GLU A 130 -14.44 18.45 0.36
C GLU A 130 -13.03 19.04 0.38
N LYS A 131 -12.72 19.94 1.33
CA LYS A 131 -11.38 20.52 1.49
C LYS A 131 -10.34 19.44 1.80
N TRP A 132 -10.69 18.49 2.65
CA TRP A 132 -9.83 17.36 3.02
C TRP A 132 -9.54 16.44 1.83
N ILE A 133 -10.57 16.06 1.06
CA ILE A 133 -10.44 15.25 -0.17
C ILE A 133 -9.56 15.96 -1.20
N VAL A 134 -9.76 17.26 -1.42
CA VAL A 134 -8.95 18.05 -2.36
C VAL A 134 -7.48 18.07 -1.94
N ASN A 135 -7.20 18.28 -0.65
CA ASN A 135 -5.84 18.25 -0.12
C ASN A 135 -5.20 16.86 -0.31
N LEU A 136 -5.99 15.81 -0.12
CA LEU A 136 -5.53 14.43 -0.29
C LEU A 136 -5.20 14.11 -1.75
N ILE A 137 -6.07 14.47 -2.70
CA ILE A 137 -5.82 14.27 -4.14
C ILE A 137 -4.57 15.02 -4.59
N ARG A 138 -4.37 16.26 -4.11
CA ARG A 138 -3.17 17.07 -4.42
C ARG A 138 -1.89 16.43 -3.87
N ASN A 139 -1.92 15.94 -2.64
CA ASN A 139 -0.73 15.37 -1.98
C ASN A 139 -0.41 13.95 -2.44
N ALA A 140 -1.44 13.13 -2.70
CA ALA A 140 -1.30 11.72 -3.07
C ALA A 140 -1.18 11.48 -4.60
N ARG A 141 -1.27 12.53 -5.43
CA ARG A 141 -1.26 12.44 -6.90
C ARG A 141 -2.25 11.40 -7.43
N LEU A 142 -3.45 11.39 -6.87
CA LEU A 142 -4.51 10.50 -7.33
C LEU A 142 -5.16 11.11 -8.57
N ASP A 143 -5.31 10.33 -9.64
CA ASP A 143 -6.05 10.76 -10.82
C ASP A 143 -7.55 10.70 -10.52
N ALA A 144 -8.10 11.79 -10.01
CA ALA A 144 -9.51 11.92 -9.67
C ALA A 144 -10.08 13.23 -10.23
N LYS A 145 -11.34 13.18 -10.69
CA LYS A 145 -12.14 14.33 -11.12
C LYS A 145 -13.20 14.61 -10.06
N ILE A 146 -13.33 15.86 -9.65
CA ILE A 146 -14.32 16.28 -8.65
C ILE A 146 -15.40 17.08 -9.38
N ASP A 147 -16.64 16.61 -9.30
CA ASP A 147 -17.83 17.29 -9.80
C ASP A 147 -18.55 17.98 -8.64
N SER A 148 -18.06 19.16 -8.21
CA SER A 148 -18.65 19.92 -7.09
C SER A 148 -20.13 20.29 -7.30
N LYS A 149 -20.64 20.28 -8.54
CA LYS A 149 -22.06 20.55 -8.83
C LYS A 149 -22.99 19.40 -8.45
N LEU A 150 -22.51 18.16 -8.58
CA LEU A 150 -23.28 16.95 -8.24
C LEU A 150 -22.81 16.35 -6.90
N GLY A 151 -21.73 16.87 -6.32
CA GLY A 151 -21.16 16.35 -5.08
C GLY A 151 -20.55 14.96 -5.27
N HIS A 152 -20.01 14.67 -6.47
CA HIS A 152 -19.42 13.38 -6.78
C HIS A 152 -17.92 13.48 -7.08
N VAL A 153 -17.16 12.51 -6.60
CA VAL A 153 -15.75 12.30 -6.95
C VAL A 153 -15.69 11.09 -7.86
N VAL A 154 -15.22 11.29 -9.09
CA VAL A 154 -15.02 10.23 -10.08
C VAL A 154 -13.53 9.92 -10.17
N MET A 155 -13.16 8.70 -9.79
CA MET A 155 -11.79 8.20 -9.89
C MET A 155 -11.48 7.88 -11.35
N GLY A 156 -10.36 8.38 -11.85
CA GLY A 156 -9.83 8.06 -13.17
C GLY A 156 -9.39 6.60 -13.20
N THR A 157 -10.12 5.74 -13.88
CA THR A 157 -9.66 4.39 -14.15
C THR A 157 -8.55 4.45 -15.20
N GLN A 158 -7.30 4.30 -14.78
CA GLN A 158 -6.22 4.01 -15.70
C GLN A 158 -6.38 2.56 -16.19
N ALA A 159 -7.27 2.35 -17.16
CA ALA A 159 -7.27 1.12 -17.92
C ALA A 159 -5.94 1.05 -18.68
N VAL A 160 -4.96 0.30 -18.15
CA VAL A 160 -3.68 0.10 -18.83
C VAL A 160 -3.98 -0.61 -20.13
N SER A 161 -3.80 0.10 -21.25
CA SER A 161 -4.02 -0.45 -22.58
C SER A 161 -3.19 -1.73 -22.75
N PRO A 162 -3.76 -2.81 -23.33
CA PRO A 162 -3.01 -4.04 -23.61
C PRO A 162 -1.73 -3.79 -24.41
N TYR A 163 -1.72 -2.78 -25.27
CA TYR A 163 -0.54 -2.35 -26.01
C TYR A 163 0.56 -1.79 -25.11
N GLN A 164 0.21 -1.01 -24.09
CA GLN A 164 1.18 -0.49 -23.12
C GLN A 164 1.83 -1.64 -22.33
N GLN A 165 1.04 -2.62 -21.89
CA GLN A 165 1.56 -3.81 -21.21
C GLN A 165 2.51 -4.63 -22.10
N LEU A 166 2.22 -4.72 -23.40
CA LEU A 166 3.08 -5.39 -24.36
C LEU A 166 4.40 -4.63 -24.52
N ILE A 167 4.35 -3.30 -24.67
CA ILE A 167 5.54 -2.45 -24.79
C ILE A 167 6.42 -2.57 -23.53
N ASP A 168 5.84 -2.48 -22.34
CA ASP A 168 6.58 -2.56 -21.07
C ASP A 168 7.29 -3.91 -20.91
N LYS A 169 6.60 -5.02 -21.24
CA LYS A 169 7.19 -6.37 -21.21
C LYS A 169 8.28 -6.54 -22.27
N THR A 170 8.07 -6.02 -23.48
CA THR A 170 9.03 -6.12 -24.58
C THR A 170 10.27 -5.26 -24.34
N GLN A 171 10.16 -4.09 -23.69
CA GLN A 171 11.31 -3.27 -23.33
C GLN A 171 12.26 -3.99 -22.36
N GLN A 172 11.72 -4.64 -21.32
CA GLN A 172 12.54 -5.43 -20.40
C GLN A 172 13.23 -6.61 -21.09
N LEU A 173 12.52 -7.28 -22.01
CA LEU A 173 13.08 -8.36 -22.82
C LEU A 173 14.21 -7.85 -23.74
N LEU A 174 13.99 -6.75 -24.46
CA LEU A 174 14.96 -6.15 -25.36
C LEU A 174 16.27 -5.84 -24.62
N MET A 175 16.18 -5.20 -23.45
CA MET A 175 17.35 -4.85 -22.64
C MET A 175 18.12 -6.11 -22.19
N ARG A 176 17.39 -7.16 -21.76
CA ARG A 176 18.03 -8.44 -21.37
C ARG A 176 18.69 -9.14 -22.55
N THR A 177 18.04 -9.15 -23.71
CA THR A 177 18.60 -9.75 -24.93
C THR A 177 19.85 -9.00 -25.39
N GLN A 178 19.84 -7.67 -25.41
CA GLN A 178 21.02 -6.88 -25.77
C GLN A 178 22.20 -7.17 -24.84
N LEU A 179 21.96 -7.22 -23.52
CA LEU A 179 22.99 -7.54 -22.54
C LEU A 179 23.54 -8.97 -22.72
N GLN A 180 22.67 -9.94 -23.02
CA GLN A 180 23.09 -11.31 -23.30
C GLN A 180 23.91 -11.42 -24.59
N THR A 181 23.52 -10.71 -25.65
CA THR A 181 24.28 -10.67 -26.91
C THR A 181 25.69 -10.12 -26.67
N SER A 182 25.83 -8.98 -25.97
CA SER A 182 27.15 -8.43 -25.64
C SER A 182 27.98 -9.36 -24.76
N ASN A 183 27.36 -10.04 -23.79
CA ASN A 183 28.06 -11.03 -22.95
C ASN A 183 28.50 -12.27 -23.75
N VAL A 184 27.72 -12.70 -24.74
CA VAL A 184 28.08 -13.80 -25.64
C VAL A 184 29.22 -13.37 -26.56
N GLU A 185 29.19 -12.16 -27.11
CA GLU A 185 30.28 -11.60 -27.92
C GLU A 185 31.58 -11.48 -27.12
N GLN A 186 31.53 -10.96 -25.89
CA GLN A 186 32.70 -10.89 -25.01
C GLN A 186 33.24 -12.28 -24.64
N LYS A 187 32.36 -13.24 -24.35
CA LYS A 187 32.78 -14.63 -24.09
C LYS A 187 33.37 -15.29 -25.33
N LEU A 188 32.80 -15.06 -26.51
CA LEU A 188 33.34 -15.57 -27.77
C LEU A 188 34.70 -14.94 -28.10
N ALA A 189 34.88 -13.65 -27.86
CA ALA A 189 36.15 -12.96 -28.01
C ALA A 189 37.21 -13.46 -27.01
N ALA A 190 36.82 -13.71 -25.76
CA ALA A 190 37.72 -14.24 -24.73
C ALA A 190 38.09 -15.72 -24.96
N ASN A 191 37.20 -16.52 -25.54
CA ASN A 191 37.40 -17.95 -25.74
C ASN A 191 38.02 -18.30 -27.11
N ASN A 192 38.32 -17.30 -27.96
CA ASN A 192 38.81 -17.51 -29.32
C ASN A 192 39.91 -16.50 -29.73
N PRO A 193 41.06 -16.45 -29.03
CA PRO A 193 42.18 -15.58 -29.44
C PRO A 193 42.78 -15.95 -30.81
N ASP A 194 42.59 -17.19 -31.30
CA ASP A 194 43.25 -17.71 -32.51
C ASP A 194 42.45 -17.59 -33.82
N ARG A 195 41.20 -17.10 -33.80
CA ARG A 195 40.37 -17.02 -35.03
C ARG A 195 40.54 -15.72 -35.84
N LEU A 196 41.14 -14.69 -35.25
CA LEU A 196 41.42 -13.41 -35.94
C LEU A 196 42.58 -13.51 -36.95
N SER A 197 43.41 -14.56 -36.89
CA SER A 197 44.56 -14.74 -37.78
C SER A 197 44.28 -15.54 -39.07
N HIS A 198 43.06 -16.04 -39.29
CA HIS A 198 42.80 -17.01 -40.37
C HIS A 198 41.85 -16.57 -41.50
N TRP A 199 41.35 -15.33 -41.47
CA TRP A 199 40.48 -14.80 -42.54
C TRP A 199 41.08 -13.60 -43.30
N GLY A 200 42.41 -13.54 -43.42
CA GLY A 200 43.09 -12.44 -44.11
C GLY A 200 44.30 -12.81 -44.96
N ALA A 201 44.58 -14.09 -45.20
CA ALA A 201 45.69 -14.48 -46.07
C ALA A 201 45.51 -15.89 -46.62
N GLN A 202 44.84 -16.02 -47.77
CA GLN A 202 45.08 -17.13 -48.69
C GLN A 202 44.94 -16.64 -50.14
N ASN A 203 46.09 -16.15 -50.63
CA ASN A 203 46.70 -16.29 -51.96
C ASN A 203 45.93 -15.94 -53.26
N PHE A 204 46.69 -15.20 -54.09
CA PHE A 204 46.54 -14.73 -55.48
C PHE A 204 45.77 -13.43 -55.73
#